data_AF-A0A3A0AWN9-F1
#
_entry.id   AF-A0A3A0AWN9-F1
#
_cell.length_a   1.000
_cell.length_b   1.000
_cell.length_c   1.000
_cell.angle_alpha   90.00
_cell.angle_beta   90.00
_cell.angle_gamma   90.00
#
_symmetry.space_group_name_H-M   'P 1'
#
loop_
_entity.id
_entity.type
_entity.pdbx_description
1 polymer ?
#
loop_
_entity_poly.entity_id
_entity_poly.type
_entity_poly.pdbx_seq_one_letter_code
_entity_poly.pdbx_strand_id
1 'polypeptide(L)'
;MNNGTSTADADTIVTSLTTWSAAVEAALQLDEPLRAATLAQVILRRLPRHLPTYQRLLRAAWHLKRWAEGEEWGRRLLRADPANALAWRALARAAEQRGQRALAHATWQRAFEADPYEPEIRGGLDRTLLRTADAGAGNPAVQPLNLACLARIYVRGYRWGRAGAIYRQLIQAAPQRIDFQVGLLAALWQQRLRAEAYELARYLTQHHPHLIIAWSVLDDLGDVNDKALARDPIATMDPDGEFVRTWLALPFTRGQVELVVSEREAALVETR
;
A
#
# COMPACT_ATOMS: atom_id res chain seq x y z
N MET A 1 -42.98 23.95 -27.13
CA MET A 1 -42.01 23.07 -27.83
C MET A 1 -40.66 23.77 -27.84
N ASN A 2 -39.61 22.95 -27.69
CA ASN A 2 -38.18 23.26 -27.55
C ASN A 2 -37.65 23.70 -26.18
N ASN A 3 -37.42 22.65 -25.39
CA ASN A 3 -36.30 22.50 -24.47
C ASN A 3 -34.97 22.90 -25.13
N GLY A 4 -34.12 23.56 -24.34
CA GLY A 4 -32.71 23.82 -24.64
C GLY A 4 -31.95 23.97 -23.34
N THR A 5 -31.73 22.85 -22.68
CA THR A 5 -30.84 22.56 -21.54
C THR A 5 -29.72 23.59 -21.28
N SER A 6 -29.90 24.39 -20.23
CA SER A 6 -28.80 24.97 -19.45
C SER A 6 -28.68 24.13 -18.18
N THR A 7 -27.94 23.02 -18.24
CA THR A 7 -27.58 22.25 -17.05
C THR A 7 -26.61 23.08 -16.23
N ALA A 8 -27.05 23.46 -15.03
CA ALA A 8 -26.32 24.20 -14.02
C ALA A 8 -24.84 23.78 -13.91
N ASP A 9 -23.94 24.76 -14.05
CA ASP A 9 -22.62 24.70 -13.44
C ASP A 9 -22.85 24.52 -11.93
N ALA A 10 -22.64 23.30 -11.43
CA ALA A 10 -22.66 23.05 -10.00
C ALA A 10 -21.46 23.80 -9.40
N ASP A 11 -21.70 24.71 -8.45
CA ASP A 11 -20.65 25.47 -7.76
C ASP A 11 -19.55 24.51 -7.27
N THR A 12 -18.38 24.57 -7.93
CA THR A 12 -17.21 23.75 -7.62
C THR A 12 -16.24 24.54 -6.76
N ILE A 13 -15.77 23.94 -5.67
CA ILE A 13 -14.76 24.49 -4.77
C ILE A 13 -13.43 23.75 -5.00
N VAL A 14 -12.34 24.51 -5.02
CA VAL A 14 -10.97 23.97 -5.01
C VAL A 14 -10.55 23.76 -3.56
N THR A 15 -10.17 22.54 -3.23
CA THR A 15 -9.74 22.14 -1.87
C THR A 15 -8.44 21.34 -1.95
N SER A 16 -7.66 21.28 -0.88
CA SER A 16 -6.41 20.50 -0.87
C SER A 16 -6.66 19.02 -0.56
N LEU A 17 -5.99 18.12 -1.29
CA LEU A 17 -5.95 16.68 -0.99
C LEU A 17 -5.49 16.42 0.45
N THR A 18 -4.56 17.22 0.97
CA THR A 18 -4.07 17.04 2.35
C THR A 18 -5.17 17.24 3.39
N THR A 19 -6.09 18.18 3.16
CA THR A 19 -7.25 18.42 4.04
C THR A 19 -8.19 17.22 4.05
N TRP A 20 -8.46 16.66 2.88
CA TRP A 20 -9.28 15.46 2.73
C TRP A 20 -8.63 14.24 3.37
N SER A 21 -7.34 14.00 3.11
CA SER A 21 -6.57 12.91 3.73
C SER A 21 -6.57 13.02 5.25
N ALA A 22 -6.39 14.23 5.80
CA ALA A 22 -6.45 14.47 7.25
C ALA A 22 -7.85 14.19 7.83
N ALA A 23 -8.92 14.59 7.12
CA ALA A 23 -10.29 14.31 7.56
C ALA A 23 -10.62 12.81 7.55
N VAL A 24 -10.15 12.06 6.55
CA VAL A 24 -10.30 10.60 6.52
C VAL A 24 -9.55 9.95 7.70
N GLU A 25 -8.32 10.38 7.97
CA GLU A 25 -7.55 9.87 9.11
C GLU A 25 -8.22 10.19 10.45
N ALA A 26 -8.73 11.41 10.63
CA ALA A 26 -9.47 11.80 11.82
C ALA A 26 -10.71 10.92 12.04
N ALA A 27 -11.50 10.67 10.98
CA ALA A 27 -12.64 9.77 11.06
C ALA A 27 -12.24 8.32 11.43
N LEU A 28 -11.11 7.82 10.92
CA LEU A 28 -10.59 6.50 11.32
C LEU A 28 -10.11 6.47 12.78
N GLN A 29 -9.54 7.57 13.29
CA GLN A 29 -9.10 7.68 14.69
C GLN A 29 -10.28 7.76 15.67
N LEU A 30 -11.39 8.40 15.25
CA LEU A 30 -12.64 8.49 16.01
C LEU A 30 -13.52 7.23 15.89
N ASP A 31 -13.03 6.18 15.22
CA ASP A 31 -13.78 4.94 14.93
C ASP A 31 -15.10 5.19 14.18
N GLU A 32 -15.08 6.14 13.24
CA GLU A 32 -16.17 6.44 12.30
C GLU A 32 -15.87 5.91 10.88
N PRO A 33 -15.76 4.57 10.67
CA PRO A 33 -15.27 4.01 9.42
C PRO A 33 -16.20 4.25 8.23
N LEU A 34 -17.51 4.45 8.43
CA LEU A 34 -18.44 4.83 7.36
C LEU A 34 -18.16 6.23 6.82
N ARG A 35 -17.88 7.18 7.72
CA ARG A 35 -17.51 8.54 7.35
C ARG A 35 -16.17 8.55 6.63
N ALA A 36 -15.18 7.83 7.16
CA ALA A 36 -13.88 7.66 6.51
C ALA A 36 -14.02 7.09 5.09
N ALA A 37 -14.86 6.06 4.90
CA ALA A 37 -15.11 5.48 3.58
C ALA A 37 -15.80 6.47 2.63
N THR A 38 -16.76 7.25 3.13
CA THR A 38 -17.47 8.27 2.33
C THR A 38 -16.52 9.36 1.84
N LEU A 39 -15.68 9.90 2.74
CA LEU A 39 -14.65 10.90 2.40
C LEU A 39 -13.63 10.32 1.41
N ALA A 40 -13.16 9.09 1.63
CA ALA A 40 -12.23 8.41 0.75
C ALA A 40 -12.80 8.19 -0.67
N GLN A 41 -14.11 7.92 -0.80
CA GLN A 41 -14.76 7.80 -2.10
C GLN A 41 -14.77 9.12 -2.88
N VAL A 42 -14.90 10.27 -2.21
CA VAL A 42 -14.80 11.59 -2.87
C VAL A 42 -13.41 11.76 -3.49
N ILE A 43 -12.35 11.39 -2.76
CA ILE A 43 -10.98 11.40 -3.28
C ILE A 43 -10.85 10.48 -4.50
N LEU A 44 -11.33 9.23 -4.42
CA LEU A 44 -11.19 8.26 -5.53
C LEU A 44 -11.99 8.63 -6.79
N ARG A 45 -13.05 9.43 -6.69
CA ARG A 45 -13.75 9.95 -7.88
C ARG A 45 -12.83 10.84 -8.73
N ARG A 46 -11.89 11.55 -8.10
CA ARG A 46 -10.95 12.48 -8.76
C ARG A 46 -9.59 11.83 -9.01
N LEU A 47 -9.14 10.99 -8.08
CA LEU A 47 -7.88 10.25 -8.14
C LEU A 47 -8.14 8.73 -8.02
N PRO A 48 -8.60 8.05 -9.08
CA PRO A 48 -9.05 6.66 -9.00
C PRO A 48 -7.97 5.66 -8.58
N ARG A 49 -6.69 6.00 -8.77
CA ARG A 49 -5.52 5.15 -8.50
C ARG A 49 -4.75 5.54 -7.23
N HIS A 50 -5.29 6.45 -6.41
CA HIS A 50 -4.59 6.99 -5.25
C HIS A 50 -4.32 5.92 -4.17
N LEU A 51 -3.06 5.52 -4.02
CA LEU A 51 -2.65 4.42 -3.14
C LEU A 51 -2.87 4.70 -1.65
N PRO A 52 -2.57 5.91 -1.12
CA PRO A 52 -2.88 6.23 0.27
C PRO A 52 -4.37 6.09 0.60
N THR A 53 -5.26 6.46 -0.34
CA THR A 53 -6.70 6.28 -0.16
C THR A 53 -7.11 4.81 -0.14
N TYR A 54 -6.45 3.94 -0.91
CA TYR A 54 -6.68 2.49 -0.82
C TYR A 54 -6.33 1.95 0.58
N GLN A 55 -5.23 2.42 1.18
CA GLN A 55 -4.86 2.03 2.56
C GLN A 55 -5.91 2.46 3.59
N ARG A 56 -6.48 3.66 3.42
CA ARG A 56 -7.56 4.17 4.28
C ARG A 56 -8.85 3.36 4.14
N LEU A 57 -9.24 3.03 2.91
CA LEU A 57 -10.40 2.16 2.66
C LEU A 57 -10.20 0.75 3.20
N LEU A 58 -8.99 0.21 3.12
CA LEU A 58 -8.64 -1.08 3.75
C LEU A 58 -8.86 -1.04 5.27
N ARG A 59 -8.42 0.04 5.94
CA ARG A 59 -8.66 0.23 7.37
C ARG A 59 -10.15 0.38 7.66
N ALA A 60 -10.88 1.22 6.93
CA ALA A 60 -12.34 1.36 7.10
C ALA A 60 -13.08 0.03 6.91
N ALA A 61 -12.80 -0.71 5.84
CA ALA A 61 -13.40 -2.00 5.55
C ALA A 61 -13.09 -3.05 6.63
N TRP A 62 -11.89 -2.98 7.22
CA TRP A 62 -11.50 -3.84 8.34
C TRP A 62 -12.39 -3.59 9.57
N HIS A 63 -12.55 -2.33 9.99
CA HIS A 63 -13.41 -1.96 11.12
C HIS A 63 -14.88 -2.35 10.88
N LEU A 64 -15.35 -2.17 9.64
CA LEU A 64 -16.70 -2.56 9.21
C LEU A 64 -16.88 -4.07 8.97
N LYS A 65 -15.82 -4.88 9.10
CA LYS A 65 -15.80 -6.31 8.78
C LYS A 65 -16.26 -6.63 7.33
N ARG A 66 -16.06 -5.69 6.40
CA ARG A 66 -16.38 -5.82 4.97
C ARG A 66 -15.25 -6.51 4.24
N TRP A 67 -15.05 -7.80 4.52
CA TRP A 67 -13.87 -8.56 4.08
C TRP A 67 -13.72 -8.66 2.56
N ALA A 68 -14.82 -8.79 1.82
CA ALA A 68 -14.80 -8.86 0.35
C ALA A 68 -14.32 -7.54 -0.27
N GLU A 69 -14.79 -6.40 0.26
CA GLU A 69 -14.32 -5.09 -0.16
C GLU A 69 -12.84 -4.87 0.22
N GLY A 70 -12.46 -5.28 1.43
CA GLY A 70 -11.06 -5.24 1.87
C GLY A 70 -10.14 -6.06 0.97
N GLU A 71 -10.56 -7.24 0.53
CA GLU A 71 -9.81 -8.05 -0.42
C GLU A 71 -9.64 -7.35 -1.78
N GLU A 72 -10.67 -6.68 -2.29
CA GLU A 72 -10.60 -5.95 -3.55
C GLU A 72 -9.57 -4.81 -3.49
N TRP A 73 -9.67 -3.94 -2.47
CA TRP A 73 -8.70 -2.86 -2.28
C TRP A 73 -7.29 -3.40 -2.02
N GLY A 74 -7.17 -4.50 -1.27
CA GLY A 74 -5.90 -5.16 -1.00
C GLY A 74 -5.23 -5.65 -2.28
N ARG A 75 -5.97 -6.31 -3.18
CA ARG A 75 -5.44 -6.78 -4.47
C ARG A 75 -4.97 -5.62 -5.34
N ARG A 76 -5.70 -4.50 -5.37
CA ARG A 76 -5.28 -3.29 -6.10
C ARG A 76 -3.98 -2.73 -5.53
N LEU A 77 -3.88 -2.63 -4.20
CA LEU A 77 -2.70 -2.12 -3.52
C LEU A 77 -1.47 -3.01 -3.72
N LEU A 78 -1.64 -4.34 -3.71
CA LEU A 78 -0.54 -5.30 -3.95
C LEU A 78 0.05 -5.23 -5.36
N ARG A 79 -0.68 -4.69 -6.35
CA ARG A 79 -0.10 -4.43 -7.68
C ARG A 79 0.94 -3.31 -7.64
N ALA A 80 0.78 -2.35 -6.72
CA ALA A 80 1.68 -1.22 -6.59
C ALA A 80 2.77 -1.42 -5.52
N ASP A 81 2.44 -2.14 -4.45
CA ASP A 81 3.35 -2.50 -3.37
C ASP A 81 3.15 -3.98 -2.99
N PRO A 82 3.88 -4.92 -3.63
CA PRO A 82 3.75 -6.35 -3.36
C PRO A 82 4.15 -6.76 -1.93
N ALA A 83 4.81 -5.87 -1.17
CA ALA A 83 5.21 -6.08 0.23
C ALA A 83 4.27 -5.37 1.22
N ASN A 84 3.06 -4.98 0.81
CA ASN A 84 2.15 -4.24 1.67
C ASN A 84 1.49 -5.14 2.73
N ALA A 85 1.89 -4.99 3.99
CA ALA A 85 1.39 -5.81 5.10
C ALA A 85 -0.13 -5.67 5.31
N LEU A 86 -0.67 -4.44 5.22
CA LEU A 86 -2.09 -4.17 5.40
C LEU A 86 -2.94 -4.89 4.34
N ALA A 87 -2.48 -4.89 3.08
CA ALA A 87 -3.17 -5.58 1.99
C ALA A 87 -3.13 -7.10 2.17
N TRP A 88 -1.96 -7.68 2.47
CA TRP A 88 -1.85 -9.12 2.73
C TRP A 88 -2.73 -9.56 3.91
N ARG A 89 -2.77 -8.77 4.99
CA ARG A 89 -3.68 -8.97 6.12
C ARG A 89 -5.14 -9.02 5.69
N ALA A 90 -5.60 -8.08 4.85
CA ALA A 90 -6.99 -8.05 4.38
C ALA A 90 -7.34 -9.29 3.53
N LEU A 91 -6.45 -9.69 2.61
CA LEU A 91 -6.63 -10.89 1.79
C LEU A 91 -6.68 -12.16 2.65
N ALA A 92 -5.79 -12.26 3.63
CA ALA A 92 -5.72 -13.41 4.52
C ALA A 92 -7.01 -13.54 5.35
N ARG A 93 -7.51 -12.42 5.89
CA ARG A 93 -8.77 -12.39 6.62
C ARG A 93 -9.96 -12.77 5.73
N ALA A 94 -10.03 -12.29 4.50
CA ALA A 94 -11.08 -12.69 3.56
C ALA A 94 -11.02 -14.20 3.24
N ALA A 95 -9.82 -14.78 3.10
CA ALA A 95 -9.65 -16.21 2.92
C ALA A 95 -10.07 -17.03 4.15
N GLU A 96 -9.77 -16.55 5.37
CA GLU A 96 -10.27 -17.16 6.61
C GLU A 96 -11.81 -17.22 6.63
N GLN A 97 -12.46 -16.11 6.27
CA GLN A 97 -13.92 -16.00 6.27
C GLN A 97 -14.60 -16.88 5.23
N ARG A 98 -13.88 -17.20 4.14
CA ARG A 98 -14.30 -18.18 3.12
C ARG A 98 -14.00 -19.62 3.52
N GLY A 99 -13.45 -19.88 4.71
CA GLY A 99 -13.07 -21.22 5.18
C GLY A 99 -11.84 -21.80 4.48
N GLN A 100 -11.12 -21.00 3.68
CA GLN A 100 -9.97 -21.46 2.89
C GLN A 100 -8.69 -21.44 3.73
N ARG A 101 -8.63 -22.29 4.77
CA ARG A 101 -7.61 -22.23 5.83
C ARG A 101 -6.17 -22.29 5.30
N ALA A 102 -5.87 -23.18 4.36
CA ALA A 102 -4.53 -23.31 3.79
C ALA A 102 -4.09 -22.05 3.03
N LEU A 103 -4.98 -21.48 2.21
CA LEU A 103 -4.73 -20.21 1.53
C LEU A 103 -4.57 -19.07 2.53
N ALA A 104 -5.45 -19.01 3.55
CA ALA A 104 -5.39 -18.01 4.59
C ALA A 104 -4.03 -18.05 5.32
N HIS A 105 -3.56 -19.25 5.69
CA HIS A 105 -2.27 -19.42 6.35
C HIS A 105 -1.10 -18.93 5.48
N ALA A 106 -1.05 -19.36 4.21
CA ALA A 106 -0.03 -18.89 3.26
C ALA A 106 -0.07 -17.36 3.07
N THR A 107 -1.26 -16.78 3.08
CA THR A 107 -1.46 -15.33 2.92
C THR A 107 -1.06 -14.56 4.19
N TRP A 108 -1.38 -15.10 5.38
CA TRP A 108 -0.90 -14.56 6.65
C TRP A 108 0.63 -14.62 6.76
N GLN A 109 1.26 -15.67 6.22
CA GLN A 109 2.71 -15.75 6.15
C GLN A 109 3.31 -14.60 5.33
N ARG A 110 2.69 -14.23 4.21
CA ARG A 110 3.10 -13.06 3.41
C ARG A 110 2.95 -11.75 4.17
N ALA A 111 1.87 -11.61 4.94
CA ALA A 111 1.66 -10.45 5.80
C ALA A 111 2.74 -10.38 6.89
N PHE A 112 3.09 -11.50 7.50
CA PHE A 112 4.11 -11.61 8.55
C PHE A 112 5.52 -11.27 8.04
N GLU A 113 5.86 -11.70 6.83
CA GLU A 113 7.12 -11.30 6.18
C GLU A 113 7.21 -9.78 5.95
N ALA A 114 6.06 -9.13 5.74
CA ALA A 114 5.97 -7.69 5.48
C ALA A 114 5.91 -6.83 6.76
N ASP A 115 5.31 -7.34 7.84
CA ASP A 115 5.29 -6.73 9.16
C ASP A 115 5.20 -7.79 10.27
N PRO A 116 6.35 -8.26 10.79
CA PRO A 116 6.39 -9.37 11.73
C PRO A 116 6.00 -8.99 13.16
N TYR A 117 5.79 -7.71 13.46
CA TYR A 117 5.45 -7.23 14.81
C TYR A 117 3.98 -6.84 14.96
N GLU A 118 3.23 -6.75 13.87
CA GLU A 118 1.81 -6.44 13.88
C GLU A 118 0.98 -7.53 14.62
N PRO A 119 0.27 -7.20 15.70
CA PRO A 119 -0.43 -8.19 16.52
C PRO A 119 -1.50 -8.98 15.78
N GLU A 120 -2.28 -8.32 14.90
CA GLU A 120 -3.33 -9.00 14.15
C GLU A 120 -2.76 -10.00 13.14
N ILE A 121 -1.59 -9.71 12.56
CA ILE A 121 -0.91 -10.63 11.64
C ILE A 121 -0.43 -11.89 12.36
N ARG A 122 0.16 -11.73 13.55
CA ARG A 122 0.55 -12.85 14.41
C ARG A 122 -0.66 -13.68 14.83
N GLY A 123 -1.73 -13.03 15.29
CA GLY A 123 -2.98 -13.68 15.63
C GLY A 123 -3.59 -14.45 14.46
N GLY A 124 -3.54 -13.89 13.24
CA GLY A 124 -3.98 -14.56 12.02
C GLY A 124 -3.16 -15.81 11.68
N LEU A 125 -1.84 -15.74 11.78
CA LEU A 125 -0.96 -16.90 11.61
C LEU A 125 -1.28 -18.00 12.62
N ASP A 126 -1.39 -17.66 13.90
CA ASP A 126 -1.66 -18.62 14.97
C ASP A 126 -3.03 -19.29 14.80
N ARG A 127 -4.06 -18.50 14.43
CA ARG A 127 -5.41 -19.01 14.18
C ARG A 127 -5.48 -19.95 12.98
N THR A 128 -4.63 -19.75 11.97
CA THR A 128 -4.66 -20.53 10.72
C THR A 128 -3.65 -21.67 10.68
N LEU A 129 -2.69 -21.70 11.60
CA LEU A 129 -1.72 -22.78 11.76
C LEU A 129 -2.45 -24.12 11.94
N LEU A 130 -2.05 -25.12 11.17
CA LEU A 130 -2.48 -26.50 11.37
C LEU A 130 -1.63 -27.08 12.51
N ARG A 131 -2.21 -27.21 13.71
CA ARG A 131 -1.56 -27.95 14.80
C ARG A 131 -1.67 -29.44 14.50
N THR A 132 -0.54 -30.12 14.38
CA THR A 132 -0.49 -31.57 14.46
C THR A 132 -0.78 -31.99 15.91
N ALA A 133 -1.35 -33.18 16.11
CA ALA A 133 -1.74 -33.68 17.45
C ALA A 133 -0.56 -33.73 18.45
N ASP A 134 0.68 -33.78 17.95
CA ASP A 134 1.92 -33.82 18.74
C ASP A 134 2.40 -32.44 19.21
N ALA A 135 1.80 -31.35 18.71
CA ALA A 135 2.10 -29.99 19.17
C ALA A 135 1.36 -29.73 20.49
N GLY A 136 2.00 -30.14 21.60
CA GLY A 136 1.48 -30.08 22.96
C GLY A 136 0.57 -28.88 23.25
N ALA A 137 -0.60 -29.19 23.80
CA ALA A 137 -1.63 -28.23 24.18
C ALA A 137 -1.13 -27.30 25.31
N GLY A 138 -0.44 -26.21 24.96
CA GLY A 138 -0.06 -25.24 25.99
C GLY A 138 0.83 -24.08 25.58
N ASN A 139 1.55 -24.14 24.45
CA ASN A 139 2.46 -23.04 24.09
C ASN A 139 2.03 -22.39 22.77
N PRO A 140 1.73 -21.07 22.72
CA PRO A 140 1.64 -20.37 21.43
C PRO A 140 2.99 -20.53 20.74
N ALA A 141 3.02 -21.26 19.63
CA ALA A 141 4.23 -21.45 18.85
C ALA A 141 4.59 -20.10 18.23
N VAL A 142 5.42 -19.32 18.92
CA VAL A 142 5.94 -18.06 18.37
C VAL A 142 6.65 -18.40 17.08
N GLN A 143 6.03 -18.02 15.95
CA GLN A 143 6.62 -18.21 14.63
C GLN A 143 7.98 -17.49 14.60
N PRO A 144 9.09 -18.22 14.34
CA PRO A 144 10.40 -17.61 14.29
C PRO A 144 10.48 -16.64 13.12
N LEU A 145 11.21 -15.54 13.31
CA LEU A 145 11.46 -14.58 12.24
C LEU A 145 12.26 -15.26 11.13
N ASN A 146 11.70 -15.30 9.92
CA ASN A 146 12.39 -15.84 8.76
C ASN A 146 13.28 -14.77 8.10
N LEU A 147 14.05 -15.19 7.08
CA LEU A 147 14.99 -14.31 6.40
C LEU A 147 14.30 -13.11 5.71
N ALA A 148 13.08 -13.29 5.20
CA ALA A 148 12.28 -12.20 4.61
C ALA A 148 11.83 -11.18 5.67
N CYS A 149 11.41 -11.65 6.86
CA CYS A 149 11.12 -10.77 8.00
C CYS A 149 12.35 -9.93 8.36
N LEU A 150 13.53 -10.56 8.43
CA LEU A 150 14.78 -9.87 8.76
C LEU A 150 15.15 -8.80 7.72
N ALA A 151 14.99 -9.12 6.43
CA ALA A 151 15.21 -8.14 5.35
C ALA A 151 14.32 -6.91 5.52
N ARG A 152 13.04 -7.12 5.83
CA ARG A 152 12.06 -6.06 6.05
C ARG A 152 12.37 -5.23 7.29
N ILE A 153 12.78 -5.86 8.38
CA ILE A 153 13.25 -5.18 9.60
C ILE A 153 14.45 -4.29 9.29
N TYR A 154 15.41 -4.76 8.49
CA TYR A 154 16.56 -3.95 8.09
C TYR A 154 16.19 -2.77 7.19
N VAL A 155 15.21 -2.92 6.29
CA VAL A 155 14.63 -1.78 5.53
C VAL A 155 14.06 -0.74 6.49
N ARG A 156 13.20 -1.14 7.43
CA ARG A 156 12.59 -0.22 8.41
C ARG A 156 13.60 0.41 9.37
N GLY A 157 14.69 -0.29 9.67
CA GLY A 157 15.80 0.21 10.48
C GLY A 157 16.86 1.00 9.70
N TYR A 158 16.59 1.37 8.44
CA TYR A 158 17.51 2.10 7.56
C TYR A 158 18.88 1.41 7.38
N ARG A 159 18.94 0.08 7.57
CA ARG A 159 20.14 -0.75 7.39
C ARG A 159 20.19 -1.28 5.95
N TRP A 160 20.18 -0.37 5.00
CA TRP A 160 20.03 -0.64 3.57
C TRP A 160 21.04 -1.66 3.02
N GLY A 161 22.32 -1.55 3.39
CA GLY A 161 23.35 -2.49 2.94
C GLY A 161 23.09 -3.94 3.37
N ARG A 162 22.67 -4.14 4.63
CA ARG A 162 22.32 -5.47 5.14
C ARG A 162 21.03 -5.98 4.50
N ALA A 163 20.03 -5.11 4.33
CA ALA A 163 18.79 -5.45 3.65
C ALA A 163 19.05 -5.91 2.21
N GLY A 164 19.87 -5.16 1.45
CA GLY A 164 20.22 -5.48 0.07
C GLY A 164 20.93 -6.83 -0.07
N ALA A 165 21.88 -7.13 0.82
CA ALA A 165 22.55 -8.44 0.85
C ALA A 165 21.56 -9.60 1.04
N ILE A 166 20.62 -9.46 1.99
CA ILE A 166 19.59 -10.47 2.23
C ILE A 166 18.63 -10.59 1.04
N TYR A 167 18.17 -9.47 0.46
CA TYR A 167 17.25 -9.55 -0.68
C TYR A 167 17.90 -10.21 -1.90
N ARG A 168 19.20 -9.99 -2.16
CA ARG A 168 19.92 -10.72 -3.22
C ARG A 168 19.87 -12.23 -2.99
N GLN A 169 20.10 -12.68 -1.75
CA GLN A 169 19.97 -14.10 -1.38
C GLN A 169 18.54 -14.63 -1.59
N LEU A 170 17.53 -13.86 -1.15
CA LEU A 170 16.12 -14.25 -1.30
C LEU A 170 15.68 -14.33 -2.76
N ILE A 171 16.17 -13.43 -3.62
CA ILE A 171 15.86 -13.43 -5.05
C ILE A 171 16.48 -14.64 -5.76
N GLN A 172 17.66 -15.09 -5.36
CA GLN A 172 18.25 -16.33 -5.89
C GLN A 172 17.38 -17.55 -5.58
N ALA A 173 16.80 -17.62 -4.38
CA ALA A 173 15.93 -18.72 -3.97
C ALA A 173 14.52 -18.64 -4.57
N ALA A 174 13.99 -17.43 -4.79
CA ALA A 174 12.63 -17.21 -5.27
C ALA A 174 12.56 -15.99 -6.23
N PRO A 175 13.05 -16.12 -7.47
CA PRO A 175 13.16 -15.00 -8.41
C PRO A 175 11.80 -14.39 -8.80
N GLN A 176 10.72 -15.16 -8.73
CA GLN A 176 9.34 -14.74 -9.00
C GLN A 176 8.76 -13.78 -7.94
N ARG A 177 9.43 -13.63 -6.79
CA ARG A 177 8.97 -12.75 -5.69
C ARG A 177 9.30 -11.29 -5.99
N ILE A 178 8.37 -10.60 -6.63
CA ILE A 178 8.51 -9.17 -6.97
C ILE A 178 8.68 -8.29 -5.73
N ASP A 179 8.09 -8.67 -4.60
CA ASP A 179 8.27 -7.99 -3.32
C ASP A 179 9.74 -7.95 -2.85
N PHE A 180 10.52 -9.00 -3.11
CA PHE A 180 11.95 -9.01 -2.80
C PHE A 180 12.74 -8.10 -3.75
N GLN A 181 12.36 -8.05 -5.02
CA GLN A 181 12.98 -7.17 -6.00
C GLN A 181 12.72 -5.70 -5.67
N VAL A 182 11.50 -5.34 -5.25
CA VAL A 182 11.16 -3.98 -4.79
C VAL A 182 11.93 -3.63 -3.51
N GLY A 183 12.06 -4.58 -2.56
CA GLY A 183 12.88 -4.41 -1.36
C GLY A 183 14.36 -4.17 -1.68
N LEU A 184 14.93 -4.93 -2.62
CA LEU A 184 16.28 -4.72 -3.11
C LEU A 184 16.41 -3.35 -3.79
N LEU A 185 15.48 -2.99 -4.66
CA LEU A 185 15.49 -1.73 -5.38
C LEU A 185 15.58 -0.54 -4.42
N ALA A 186 14.74 -0.51 -3.40
CA ALA A 186 14.80 0.53 -2.39
C ALA A 186 16.14 0.54 -1.63
N ALA A 187 16.67 -0.63 -1.28
CA ALA A 187 17.96 -0.72 -0.62
C ALA A 187 19.12 -0.21 -1.50
N LEU A 188 19.11 -0.49 -2.80
CA LEU A 188 20.11 0.02 -3.76
C LEU A 188 19.98 1.54 -3.93
N TRP A 189 18.75 2.03 -4.08
CA TRP A 189 18.46 3.46 -4.24
C TRP A 189 18.97 4.28 -3.04
N GLN A 190 18.65 3.82 -1.83
CA GLN A 190 19.08 4.50 -0.60
C GLN A 190 20.58 4.38 -0.32
N GLN A 191 21.25 3.33 -0.83
CA GLN A 191 22.71 3.21 -0.80
C GLN A 191 23.43 4.04 -1.86
N ARG A 192 22.70 4.75 -2.73
CA ARG A 192 23.27 5.50 -3.86
C ARG A 192 24.01 4.62 -4.87
N LEU A 193 23.68 3.34 -4.95
CA LEU A 193 24.14 2.44 -6.01
C LEU A 193 23.33 2.70 -7.28
N ARG A 194 23.55 3.88 -7.89
CA ARG A 194 22.67 4.46 -8.91
C ARG A 194 22.52 3.58 -10.15
N ALA A 195 23.59 2.96 -10.63
CA ALA A 195 23.57 2.11 -11.84
C ALA A 195 22.68 0.87 -11.63
N GLU A 196 22.95 0.07 -10.60
CA GLU A 196 22.15 -1.12 -10.27
C GLU A 196 20.68 -0.76 -9.98
N ALA A 197 20.45 0.33 -9.24
CA ALA A 197 19.09 0.79 -8.92
C ALA A 197 18.32 1.20 -10.18
N TYR A 198 18.97 1.92 -11.09
CA TYR A 198 18.38 2.34 -12.36
C TYR A 198 18.02 1.15 -13.24
N GLU A 199 18.93 0.21 -13.45
CA GLU A 199 18.69 -0.98 -14.26
C GLU A 199 17.53 -1.81 -13.72
N LEU A 200 17.49 -2.03 -12.41
CA LEU A 200 16.41 -2.77 -11.76
C LEU A 200 15.08 -2.01 -11.82
N ALA A 201 15.07 -0.69 -11.63
CA ALA A 201 13.86 0.13 -11.76
C ALA A 201 13.29 0.06 -13.18
N ARG A 202 14.15 0.16 -14.19
CA ARG A 202 13.75 0.08 -15.60
C ARG A 202 13.19 -1.30 -15.95
N TYR A 203 13.84 -2.37 -15.51
CA TYR A 203 13.32 -3.72 -15.67
C TYR A 203 11.94 -3.88 -15.01
N LEU A 204 11.79 -3.44 -13.76
CA LEU A 204 10.54 -3.58 -13.01
C LEU A 204 9.39 -2.76 -13.62
N THR A 205 9.64 -1.54 -14.09
CA THR A 205 8.60 -0.70 -14.71
C THR A 205 8.13 -1.25 -16.06
N GLN A 206 9.01 -1.90 -16.83
CA GLN A 206 8.65 -2.55 -18.10
C GLN A 206 7.77 -3.79 -17.91
N HIS A 207 8.04 -4.62 -16.90
CA HIS A 207 7.28 -5.85 -16.65
C HIS A 207 6.09 -5.66 -15.70
N HIS A 208 6.16 -4.68 -14.80
CA HIS A 208 5.18 -4.41 -13.75
C HIS A 208 4.89 -2.90 -13.64
N PRO A 209 4.08 -2.33 -14.57
CA PRO A 209 3.90 -0.89 -14.72
C PRO A 209 3.10 -0.22 -13.57
N HIS A 210 2.72 -0.96 -12.54
CA HIS A 210 2.00 -0.43 -11.38
C HIS A 210 2.90 -0.20 -10.16
N LEU A 211 4.17 -0.62 -10.20
CA LEU A 211 5.08 -0.52 -9.06
C LEU A 211 5.53 0.93 -8.81
N ILE A 212 4.93 1.58 -7.82
CA ILE A 212 5.18 3.00 -7.52
C ILE A 212 6.62 3.28 -7.08
N ILE A 213 7.24 2.36 -6.34
CA ILE A 213 8.64 2.50 -5.91
C ILE A 213 9.57 2.46 -7.13
N ALA A 214 9.29 1.59 -8.10
CA ALA A 214 10.10 1.51 -9.31
C ALA A 214 9.99 2.77 -10.16
N TRP A 215 8.78 3.31 -10.35
CA TRP A 215 8.59 4.59 -11.02
C TRP A 215 9.26 5.75 -10.29
N SER A 216 9.23 5.77 -8.95
CA SER A 216 9.86 6.83 -8.16
C SER A 216 11.40 6.81 -8.26
N VAL A 217 12.00 5.63 -8.35
CA VAL A 217 13.44 5.49 -8.60
C VAL A 217 13.79 5.90 -10.02
N LEU A 218 12.96 5.53 -10.99
CA LEU A 218 13.15 5.90 -12.40
C LEU A 218 13.02 7.42 -12.62
N ASP A 219 12.11 8.08 -11.90
CA ASP A 219 11.97 9.55 -11.90
C ASP A 219 13.19 10.27 -11.29
N ASP A 220 13.80 9.70 -10.24
CA ASP A 220 14.99 10.27 -9.59
C ASP A 220 16.27 10.06 -10.43
N LEU A 221 16.46 8.85 -10.97
CA LEU A 221 17.72 8.40 -11.58
C LEU A 221 17.73 8.38 -13.11
N GLY A 222 16.56 8.33 -13.75
CA GLY A 222 16.44 8.15 -15.19
C GLY A 222 16.77 9.39 -16.02
N ASP A 223 16.82 9.19 -17.33
CA ASP A 223 16.99 10.28 -18.29
C ASP A 223 15.69 11.08 -18.50
N VAL A 224 15.71 12.04 -19.43
CA VAL A 224 14.54 12.91 -19.70
C VAL A 224 13.31 12.09 -20.14
N ASN A 225 13.52 11.03 -20.93
CA ASN A 225 12.45 10.19 -21.43
C ASN A 225 11.88 9.30 -20.32
N ASP A 226 12.76 8.68 -19.52
CA ASP A 226 12.38 7.87 -18.37
C ASP A 226 11.57 8.68 -17.34
N LYS A 227 12.00 9.92 -17.06
CA LYS A 227 11.24 10.85 -16.21
C LYS A 227 9.88 11.19 -16.81
N ALA A 228 9.81 11.43 -18.12
CA ALA A 228 8.54 11.69 -18.80
C ALA A 228 7.58 10.50 -18.68
N LEU A 229 8.07 9.27 -18.82
CA LEU A 229 7.29 8.04 -18.63
C LEU A 229 6.81 7.87 -17.19
N ALA A 230 7.62 8.27 -16.21
CA ALA A 230 7.28 8.13 -14.79
C ALA A 230 6.19 9.12 -14.31
N ARG A 231 6.03 10.28 -14.98
CA ARG A 231 5.12 11.37 -14.56
C ARG A 231 3.67 10.91 -14.35
N ASP A 232 3.06 10.25 -15.33
CA ASP A 232 1.64 9.85 -15.26
C ASP A 232 1.38 8.75 -14.20
N PRO A 233 2.15 7.65 -14.16
CA PRO A 233 2.03 6.66 -13.07
C PRO A 233 2.17 7.29 -11.69
N ILE A 234 3.11 8.21 -11.51
CA ILE A 234 3.33 8.94 -10.25
C ILE A 234 2.13 9.84 -9.92
N ALA A 235 1.70 10.69 -10.84
CA ALA A 235 0.64 11.66 -10.61
C ALA A 235 -0.72 10.98 -10.33
N THR A 236 -0.94 9.76 -10.85
CA THR A 236 -2.18 9.03 -10.61
C THR A 236 -2.18 8.21 -9.32
N MET A 237 -1.01 7.69 -8.91
CA MET A 237 -0.90 6.78 -7.77
C MET A 237 -0.48 7.45 -6.46
N ASP A 238 0.41 8.43 -6.52
CA ASP A 238 1.01 9.10 -5.37
C ASP A 238 1.45 10.55 -5.71
N PRO A 239 0.48 11.43 -6.05
CA PRO A 239 0.77 12.78 -6.53
C PRO A 239 1.38 13.70 -5.47
N ASP A 240 1.02 13.53 -4.19
CA ASP A 240 1.55 14.28 -3.06
C ASP A 240 2.79 13.60 -2.42
N GLY A 241 3.11 12.38 -2.85
CA GLY A 241 4.26 11.62 -2.37
C GLY A 241 4.02 10.95 -1.01
N GLU A 242 2.80 10.99 -0.48
CA GLU A 242 2.47 10.43 0.83
C GLU A 242 2.81 8.93 0.92
N PHE A 243 2.53 8.18 -0.13
CA PHE A 243 2.75 6.73 -0.15
C PHE A 243 4.24 6.40 -0.06
N VAL A 244 5.05 6.98 -0.94
CA VAL A 244 6.51 6.74 -0.96
C VAL A 244 7.15 7.20 0.34
N ARG A 245 6.73 8.34 0.90
CA ARG A 245 7.16 8.85 2.21
C ARG A 245 6.92 7.82 3.31
N THR A 246 5.70 7.30 3.39
CA THR A 246 5.28 6.33 4.41
C THR A 246 5.96 4.98 4.22
N TRP A 247 6.19 4.59 2.97
CA TRP A 247 6.89 3.35 2.63
C TRP A 247 8.35 3.39 3.08
N LEU A 248 9.07 4.48 2.77
CA LEU A 248 10.48 4.66 3.14
C LEU A 248 10.68 5.06 4.60
N ALA A 249 9.65 5.64 5.24
CA ALA A 249 9.75 6.35 6.51
C ALA A 249 10.79 7.50 6.47
N LEU A 250 10.98 8.09 5.29
CA LEU A 250 11.89 9.22 5.05
C LEU A 250 11.10 10.45 4.60
N PRO A 251 11.58 11.68 4.88
CA PRO A 251 10.97 12.87 4.32
C PRO A 251 11.00 12.79 2.79
N PHE A 252 9.80 12.69 2.21
CA PHE A 252 9.55 12.67 0.79
C PHE A 252 8.25 13.46 0.58
N THR A 253 8.30 14.50 -0.22
CA THR A 253 7.17 15.39 -0.44
C THR A 253 7.14 15.78 -1.90
N ARG A 254 5.98 15.62 -2.52
CA ARG A 254 5.68 16.26 -3.79
C ARG A 254 4.82 17.50 -3.52
N GLY A 255 4.60 18.31 -4.55
CA GLY A 255 3.83 19.56 -4.43
C GLY A 255 2.42 19.34 -3.88
N GLN A 256 1.77 20.43 -3.48
CA GLN A 256 0.37 20.38 -3.06
C GLN A 256 -0.52 19.95 -4.23
N VAL A 257 -1.49 19.10 -3.93
CA VAL A 257 -2.44 18.56 -4.90
C VAL A 257 -3.81 19.12 -4.58
N GLU A 258 -4.41 19.79 -5.55
CA GLU A 258 -5.74 20.36 -5.44
C GLU A 258 -6.79 19.38 -5.97
N LEU A 259 -7.95 19.38 -5.32
CA LEU A 259 -9.13 18.60 -5.67
C LEU A 259 -10.28 19.56 -5.95
N VAL A 260 -10.90 19.38 -7.11
CA VAL A 260 -12.14 20.06 -7.48
C VAL A 260 -13.32 19.22 -7.00
N VAL A 261 -14.08 19.77 -6.05
CA VAL A 261 -15.20 19.10 -5.38
C VAL A 261 -16.44 19.99 -5.44
N SER A 262 -17.63 19.40 -5.33
CA SER A 262 -18.86 20.20 -5.18
C SER A 262 -18.97 20.81 -3.79
N GLU A 263 -19.71 21.91 -3.62
CA GLU A 263 -19.96 22.51 -2.29
C GLU A 263 -20.50 21.49 -1.27
N ARG A 264 -21.42 20.61 -1.71
CA ARG A 264 -22.00 19.55 -0.88
C ARG A 264 -20.94 18.55 -0.40
N GLU A 265 -19.98 18.21 -1.26
CA GLU A 265 -18.87 17.34 -0.88
C GLU A 265 -17.92 18.08 0.07
N ALA A 266 -17.57 19.34 -0.21
CA ALA A 266 -16.71 20.15 0.65
C ALA A 266 -17.23 20.23 2.10
N ALA A 267 -18.55 20.38 2.28
CA ALA A 267 -19.19 20.40 3.59
C ALA A 267 -18.92 19.12 4.42
N LEU A 268 -18.70 17.95 3.79
CA LEU A 268 -18.42 16.69 4.51
C LEU A 268 -17.12 16.74 5.33
N VAL A 269 -16.16 17.57 4.91
CA VAL A 269 -14.88 17.76 5.60
C VAL A 269 -15.05 18.69 6.81
N GLU A 270 -16.00 19.63 6.74
CA GLU A 270 -16.22 20.66 7.76
C GLU A 270 -17.12 20.20 8.91
N THR A 271 -18.05 19.27 8.65
CA THR A 271 -18.97 18.74 9.66
C THR A 271 -18.20 17.91 10.69
N ARG A 272 -17.75 18.50 11.80
CA ARG A 272 -17.07 17.78 12.90
C ARG A 272 -18.01 16.82 13.61
#